data_AF-A0A834JHF4-F1
#
_entry.id   AF-A0A834JHF4-F1
#
_cell.length_a   1.000
_cell.length_b   1.000
_cell.length_c   1.000
_cell.angle_alpha   90.00
_cell.angle_beta   90.00
_cell.angle_gamma   90.00
#
_symmetry.space_group_name_H-M   'P 1'
#
loop_
_entity.id
_entity.type
_entity.pdbx_description
1 polymer ?
#
loop_
_entity_poly.entity_id
_entity_poly.type
_entity_poly.pdbx_seq_one_letter_code
_entity_poly.pdbx_strand_id
1 'polypeptide(L)'
;MENPLNTMTDSSDKQTLKDEDLFIGYKNWNRLITAASTIGYKEGIEDGEESVFQEGFDMGYKDAFNMAFMLGKYKGLISSTQQNVELSSFVKNILHETKKGICYICNEESQSKDINERTEDIPFIDLIEKQKTYSKNVIKTLHKNLELIMIKNNIDVQKLALNI
;
A
#
# COMPACT_ATOMS: atom_id res chain seq x y z
N MET A 1 33.68 -33.73 -82.29
CA MET A 1 32.35 -33.07 -82.38
C MET A 1 31.81 -32.99 -80.98
N GLU A 2 31.64 -31.75 -80.54
CA GLU A 2 31.20 -31.31 -79.21
C GLU A 2 29.76 -31.76 -78.92
N ASN A 3 29.41 -31.98 -77.65
CA ASN A 3 28.72 -30.94 -76.89
C ASN A 3 28.69 -31.23 -75.37
N PRO A 4 29.41 -30.46 -74.53
CA PRO A 4 29.20 -30.39 -73.10
C PRO A 4 28.21 -29.26 -72.82
N LEU A 5 26.94 -29.57 -72.52
CA LEU A 5 25.95 -28.55 -72.18
C LEU A 5 25.26 -28.85 -70.84
N ASN A 6 25.71 -28.07 -69.85
CA ASN A 6 24.95 -27.49 -68.74
C ASN A 6 24.59 -28.37 -67.54
N THR A 7 25.58 -28.55 -66.67
CA THR A 7 25.45 -28.21 -65.25
C THR A 7 25.14 -26.71 -65.09
N MET A 8 23.89 -26.29 -65.29
CA MET A 8 23.41 -24.93 -65.00
C MET A 8 21.97 -24.98 -64.49
N THR A 9 21.72 -25.63 -63.36
CA THR A 9 20.44 -25.47 -62.63
C THR A 9 20.56 -25.60 -61.11
N ASP A 10 21.66 -26.12 -60.56
CA ASP A 10 21.70 -26.44 -59.12
C ASP A 10 22.22 -25.29 -58.21
N SER A 11 22.83 -24.24 -58.76
CA SER A 11 23.36 -23.12 -57.94
C SER A 11 22.38 -21.95 -57.78
N SER A 12 21.48 -21.74 -58.74
CA SER A 12 20.47 -20.68 -58.68
C SER A 12 19.42 -21.00 -57.62
N ASP A 13 18.81 -22.19 -57.69
CA ASP A 13 17.74 -22.61 -56.78
C ASP A 13 18.22 -22.74 -55.33
N LYS A 14 19.45 -23.21 -55.09
CA LYS A 14 20.04 -23.25 -53.74
C LYS A 14 20.33 -21.87 -53.15
N GLN A 15 20.68 -20.91 -54.00
CA GLN A 15 20.90 -19.52 -53.57
C GLN A 15 19.57 -18.87 -53.21
N THR A 16 18.52 -19.05 -54.04
CA THR A 16 17.19 -18.50 -53.80
C THR A 16 16.54 -19.08 -52.54
N LEU A 17 16.65 -20.40 -52.31
CA LEU A 17 16.16 -21.04 -51.08
C LEU A 17 16.88 -20.54 -49.82
N LYS A 18 18.20 -20.32 -49.89
CA LYS A 18 18.98 -19.79 -48.76
C LYS A 18 18.62 -18.34 -48.45
N ASP A 19 18.29 -17.55 -49.46
CA ASP A 19 17.83 -16.17 -49.32
C ASP A 19 16.41 -16.10 -48.74
N GLU A 20 15.52 -17.04 -49.09
CA GLU A 20 14.19 -17.20 -48.49
C GLU A 20 14.26 -17.61 -47.01
N ASP A 21 15.10 -18.60 -46.66
CA ASP A 21 15.30 -19.03 -45.28
C ASP A 21 15.85 -17.89 -44.41
N LEU A 22 16.81 -17.13 -44.95
CA LEU A 22 17.36 -15.95 -44.26
C LEU A 22 16.30 -14.87 -44.06
N PHE A 23 15.45 -14.63 -45.07
CA PHE A 23 14.35 -13.66 -45.00
C PHE A 23 13.29 -14.07 -43.96
N ILE A 24 12.92 -15.36 -43.92
CA ILE A 24 12.01 -15.91 -42.91
C ILE A 24 12.62 -15.78 -41.51
N GLY A 25 13.91 -16.10 -41.37
CA GLY A 25 14.66 -15.94 -40.12
C GLY A 25 14.64 -14.50 -39.62
N TYR A 26 14.91 -13.53 -40.50
CA TYR A 26 14.87 -12.11 -40.18
C TYR A 26 13.47 -11.64 -39.76
N LYS A 27 12.42 -12.07 -40.48
CA LYS A 27 11.03 -11.73 -40.13
C LYS A 27 10.63 -12.30 -38.77
N ASN A 28 11.00 -13.54 -38.48
CA ASN A 28 10.74 -14.17 -37.19
C ASN A 28 11.48 -13.48 -36.06
N TRP A 29 12.76 -13.15 -36.26
CA TRP A 29 13.55 -12.36 -35.32
C TRP A 29 12.90 -11.02 -35.01
N ASN A 30 12.52 -10.26 -36.05
CA ASN A 30 11.85 -8.97 -35.85
C ASN A 30 10.53 -9.10 -35.11
N ARG A 31 9.73 -10.13 -35.41
CA ARG A 31 8.47 -10.37 -34.68
C ARG A 31 8.74 -10.66 -33.21
N LEU A 32 9.75 -11.47 -32.91
CA LEU A 32 10.14 -11.81 -31.54
C LEU A 32 10.64 -10.58 -30.79
N ILE A 33 11.52 -9.79 -31.39
CA ILE A 33 12.06 -8.57 -30.76
C ILE A 33 10.96 -7.53 -30.53
N THR A 34 10.06 -7.31 -31.49
CA THR A 34 8.94 -6.38 -31.32
C THR A 34 7.98 -6.83 -30.22
N ALA A 35 7.67 -8.13 -30.16
CA ALA A 35 6.84 -8.70 -29.09
C ALA A 35 7.51 -8.53 -27.73
N ALA A 36 8.79 -8.91 -27.61
CA ALA A 36 9.56 -8.77 -26.37
C ALA A 36 9.64 -7.32 -25.90
N SER A 37 9.84 -6.38 -26.83
CA SER A 37 9.92 -4.94 -26.51
C SER A 37 8.58 -4.39 -26.02
N THR A 38 7.48 -4.82 -26.64
CA THR A 38 6.13 -4.38 -26.26
C THR A 38 5.74 -4.95 -24.89
N ILE A 39 6.08 -6.21 -24.64
CA ILE A 39 5.81 -6.89 -23.35
C ILE A 39 6.65 -6.23 -22.26
N GLY A 40 7.96 -6.11 -22.46
CA GLY A 40 8.85 -5.51 -21.45
C GLY A 40 8.51 -4.06 -21.14
N TYR A 41 8.03 -3.27 -22.11
CA TYR A 41 7.53 -1.92 -21.84
C TYR A 41 6.28 -1.93 -20.97
N LYS A 42 5.31 -2.81 -21.25
CA LYS A 42 4.09 -2.92 -20.45
C LYS A 42 4.38 -3.39 -19.04
N GLU A 43 5.16 -4.46 -18.90
CA GLU A 43 5.61 -4.98 -17.61
C GLU A 43 6.34 -3.90 -16.81
N GLY A 44 7.24 -3.13 -17.44
CA GLY A 44 7.93 -2.03 -16.76
C GLY A 44 7.01 -0.90 -16.26
N ILE A 45 5.91 -0.62 -16.97
CA ILE A 45 4.90 0.34 -16.50
C ILE A 45 4.12 -0.23 -15.32
N GLU A 46 3.65 -1.47 -15.43
CA GLU A 46 2.90 -2.16 -14.37
C GLU A 46 3.74 -2.31 -13.09
N ASP A 47 5.00 -2.74 -13.21
CA ASP A 47 5.95 -2.85 -12.10
C ASP A 47 6.20 -1.48 -11.43
N GLY A 48 6.28 -0.42 -12.23
CA GLY A 48 6.45 0.95 -11.73
C GLY A 48 5.24 1.43 -10.92
N GLU A 49 4.03 1.21 -11.44
CA GLU A 49 2.78 1.55 -10.76
C GLU A 49 2.62 0.77 -9.45
N GLU A 50 2.87 -0.54 -9.50
CA GLU A 50 2.80 -1.42 -8.32
C GLU A 50 3.84 -1.01 -7.27
N SER A 51 5.08 -0.70 -7.67
CA SER A 51 6.13 -0.29 -6.74
C SER A 51 5.75 0.97 -5.95
N VAL A 52 5.21 1.99 -6.64
CA VAL A 52 4.79 3.24 -5.98
C VAL A 52 3.58 3.00 -5.07
N PHE A 53 2.63 2.16 -5.51
CA PHE A 53 1.47 1.79 -4.71
C PHE A 53 1.88 1.07 -3.41
N GLN A 54 2.77 0.08 -3.51
CA GLN A 54 3.26 -0.67 -2.35
C GLN A 54 4.03 0.23 -1.37
N GLU A 55 4.85 1.15 -1.87
CA GLU A 55 5.54 2.13 -1.00
C GLU A 55 4.53 2.96 -0.19
N GLY A 56 3.48 3.46 -0.85
CA GLY A 56 2.39 4.18 -0.21
C GLY A 56 1.65 3.33 0.83
N PHE A 57 1.34 2.08 0.49
CA PHE A 57 0.69 1.13 1.39
C PHE A 57 1.54 0.84 2.63
N ASP A 58 2.82 0.53 2.45
CA ASP A 58 3.75 0.21 3.53
C ASP A 58 3.91 1.36 4.52
N MET A 59 4.03 2.59 4.00
CA MET A 59 4.06 3.80 4.84
C MET A 59 2.76 3.95 5.65
N GLY A 60 1.61 3.81 5.00
CA GLY A 60 0.32 3.89 5.65
C GLY A 60 0.11 2.80 6.69
N TYR A 61 0.47 1.55 6.36
CA TYR A 61 0.37 0.40 7.24
C TYR A 61 1.23 0.57 8.49
N LYS A 62 2.49 0.99 8.33
CA LYS A 62 3.40 1.24 9.45
C LYS A 62 2.85 2.28 10.42
N ASP A 63 2.39 3.42 9.89
CA ASP A 63 1.81 4.50 10.71
C ASP A 63 0.54 4.03 11.43
N ALA A 64 -0.38 3.38 10.72
CA ALA A 64 -1.62 2.88 11.27
C ALA A 64 -1.40 1.77 12.31
N PHE A 65 -0.47 0.84 12.06
CA PHE A 65 -0.12 -0.23 12.97
C PHE A 65 0.41 0.32 14.29
N ASN A 66 1.32 1.30 14.24
CA ASN A 66 1.85 1.93 15.46
C ASN A 66 0.73 2.55 16.30
N MET A 67 -0.18 3.31 15.69
CA MET A 67 -1.29 3.95 16.40
C MET A 67 -2.29 2.93 16.95
N ALA A 68 -2.64 1.91 16.16
CA ALA A 68 -3.57 0.86 16.58
C ALA A 68 -2.99 -0.02 17.70
N PHE A 69 -1.70 -0.32 17.63
CA PHE A 69 -1.01 -1.07 18.68
C PHE A 69 -0.97 -0.30 20.00
N MET A 70 -0.72 1.00 19.94
CA MET A 70 -0.78 1.90 21.10
C MET A 70 -2.18 1.94 21.71
N LEU A 71 -3.22 2.08 20.88
CA LEU A 71 -4.61 2.01 21.32
C LEU A 71 -4.93 0.66 22.01
N GLY A 72 -4.43 -0.45 21.44
CA GLY A 72 -4.55 -1.79 22.03
C GLY A 72 -3.92 -1.89 23.41
N LYS A 73 -2.73 -1.30 23.62
CA LYS A 73 -2.08 -1.24 24.94
C LYS A 73 -2.94 -0.48 25.96
N TYR A 74 -3.49 0.68 25.59
CA TYR A 74 -4.37 1.44 26.49
C TYR A 74 -5.64 0.66 26.84
N LYS A 75 -6.23 -0.06 25.88
CA LYS A 75 -7.37 -0.95 26.14
C LYS A 75 -7.01 -2.06 27.12
N GLY A 76 -5.89 -2.75 26.89
CA GLY A 76 -5.40 -3.80 27.78
C GLY A 76 -5.07 -3.30 29.19
N LEU A 77 -4.52 -2.09 29.30
CA LEU A 77 -4.25 -1.43 30.59
C LEU A 77 -5.54 -1.25 31.40
N ILE A 78 -6.60 -0.71 30.78
CA ILE A 78 -7.88 -0.53 31.46
C ILE A 78 -8.52 -1.86 31.83
N SER A 79 -8.47 -2.86 30.94
CA SER A 79 -9.03 -4.19 31.23
C SER A 79 -8.31 -4.92 32.37
N SER A 80 -6.99 -4.69 32.54
CA SER A 80 -6.18 -5.38 33.55
C SER A 80 -6.17 -4.71 34.92
N THR A 81 -6.40 -3.39 34.99
CA THR A 81 -6.25 -2.65 36.26
C THR A 81 -7.41 -2.83 37.25
N GLN A 82 -8.50 -3.56 36.90
CA GLN A 82 -9.66 -3.87 37.77
C GLN A 82 -10.20 -2.66 38.58
N GLN A 83 -9.96 -1.44 38.13
CA GLN A 83 -10.42 -0.22 38.78
C GLN A 83 -11.69 0.24 38.07
N ASN A 84 -12.72 0.64 38.83
CA ASN A 84 -13.84 1.42 38.32
C ASN A 84 -13.34 2.83 37.99
N VAL A 85 -12.60 2.92 36.89
CA VAL A 85 -12.07 4.17 36.38
C VAL A 85 -13.23 4.93 35.76
N GLU A 86 -13.50 6.12 36.27
CA GLU A 86 -14.46 7.04 35.69
C GLU A 86 -13.86 7.65 34.42
N LEU A 87 -13.95 6.89 33.32
CA LEU A 87 -13.56 7.36 31.99
C LEU A 87 -14.69 8.18 31.39
N SER A 88 -14.33 9.27 30.69
CA SER A 88 -15.28 10.02 29.87
C SER A 88 -15.93 9.10 28.83
N SER A 89 -17.18 9.41 28.45
CA SER A 89 -17.89 8.68 27.41
C SER A 89 -17.11 8.61 26.10
N PHE A 90 -16.43 9.70 25.75
CA PHE A 90 -15.53 9.79 24.60
C PHE A 90 -14.39 8.74 24.65
N VAL A 91 -13.66 8.66 25.77
CA VAL A 91 -12.56 7.70 25.93
C VAL A 91 -13.07 6.25 25.94
N LYS A 92 -14.21 5.99 26.58
CA LYS A 92 -14.85 4.67 26.56
C LYS A 92 -15.19 4.24 25.14
N ASN A 93 -15.77 5.13 24.34
CA ASN A 93 -16.13 4.82 22.95
C ASN A 93 -14.90 4.52 22.09
N ILE A 94 -13.82 5.30 22.22
CA ILE A 94 -12.54 5.06 21.53
C ILE A 94 -11.97 3.68 21.87
N LEU A 95 -11.96 3.30 23.14
CA LEU A 95 -11.40 2.02 23.61
C LEU A 95 -12.34 0.83 23.31
N HIS A 96 -13.65 1.05 23.21
CA HIS A 96 -14.60 0.02 22.79
C HIS A 96 -14.42 -0.30 21.31
N GLU A 97 -14.49 0.75 20.47
CA GLU A 97 -14.43 0.67 19.01
C GLU A 97 -13.00 0.77 18.48
N THR A 98 -12.08 -0.08 18.92
CA THR A 98 -10.65 0.06 18.54
C THR A 98 -10.38 0.04 17.04
N LYS A 99 -11.29 -0.55 16.25
CA LYS A 99 -11.22 -0.55 14.78
C LYS A 99 -11.45 0.84 14.17
N LYS A 100 -12.21 1.70 14.85
CA LYS A 100 -12.65 3.02 14.37
C LYS A 100 -12.23 4.18 15.26
N GLY A 101 -11.85 3.92 16.51
CA GLY A 101 -11.58 4.94 17.53
C GLY A 101 -10.42 5.88 17.24
N ILE A 102 -9.56 5.53 16.27
CA ILE A 102 -8.46 6.38 15.76
C ILE A 102 -8.63 6.75 14.29
N CYS A 103 -9.77 6.43 13.67
CA CYS A 103 -10.09 6.71 12.27
C CYS A 103 -10.79 8.07 12.19
N TYR A 104 -10.14 9.04 11.55
CA TYR A 104 -10.68 10.37 11.32
C TYR A 104 -11.97 10.31 10.49
N ILE A 105 -11.93 9.61 9.35
CA ILE A 105 -13.08 9.46 8.44
C ILE A 105 -14.28 8.89 9.20
N CYS A 106 -14.06 7.80 9.94
CA CYS A 106 -15.10 7.13 10.72
C CYS A 106 -15.70 8.06 11.79
N ASN A 107 -14.88 8.93 12.39
CA ASN A 107 -15.33 9.94 13.33
C ASN A 107 -16.16 11.02 12.63
N GLU A 108 -15.68 11.58 11.52
CA GLU A 108 -16.42 12.60 10.76
C GLU A 108 -17.76 12.07 10.26
N GLU A 109 -17.78 10.86 9.68
CA GLU A 109 -19.01 10.19 9.23
C GLU A 109 -20.02 9.98 10.37
N SER A 110 -19.54 9.71 11.58
CA SER A 110 -20.41 9.57 12.76
C SER A 110 -20.96 10.90 13.28
N GLN A 111 -20.32 12.03 12.93
CA GLN A 111 -20.70 13.37 13.37
C GLN A 111 -21.51 14.14 12.31
N SER A 112 -21.32 13.84 11.02
CA SER A 112 -22.09 14.43 9.92
C SER A 112 -23.54 13.92 9.93
N LYS A 113 -24.50 14.84 10.11
CA LYS A 113 -25.94 14.53 10.02
C LYS A 113 -26.47 14.50 8.59
N ASP A 114 -25.69 15.02 7.63
CA ASP A 114 -26.04 15.08 6.22
C ASP A 114 -25.23 14.07 5.42
N ILE A 115 -25.94 13.13 4.79
CA ILE A 115 -25.37 12.03 3.98
C ILE A 115 -24.79 12.55 2.64
N ASN A 116 -25.03 13.83 2.34
CA ASN A 116 -24.78 14.44 1.02
C ASN A 116 -23.58 15.40 0.98
N GLU A 117 -23.05 15.87 2.12
CA GLU A 117 -21.74 16.52 2.19
C GLU A 117 -20.69 15.46 2.51
N ARG A 118 -20.50 14.53 1.57
CA ARG A 118 -19.39 13.59 1.67
C ARG A 118 -18.09 14.32 1.40
N THR A 119 -17.01 13.74 1.91
CA THR A 119 -15.59 14.13 1.83
C THR A 119 -15.04 14.23 0.39
N GLU A 120 -15.90 14.46 -0.59
CA GLU A 120 -15.66 14.31 -2.03
C GLU A 120 -14.73 15.39 -2.60
N ASP A 121 -14.50 16.49 -1.87
CA ASP A 121 -13.64 17.61 -2.32
C ASP A 121 -12.32 17.77 -1.55
N ILE A 122 -11.99 16.89 -0.59
CA ILE A 122 -10.74 17.03 0.17
C ILE A 122 -9.60 16.31 -0.56
N PRO A 123 -8.50 17.00 -0.92
CA PRO A 123 -7.32 16.36 -1.48
C PRO A 123 -6.81 15.21 -0.61
N PHE A 124 -6.36 14.12 -1.24
CA PHE A 124 -5.90 12.93 -0.54
C PHE A 124 -4.76 13.22 0.46
N ILE A 125 -3.87 14.16 0.14
CA ILE A 125 -2.77 14.59 1.02
C ILE A 125 -3.33 15.18 2.32
N ASP A 126 -4.32 16.06 2.22
CA ASP A 126 -4.96 16.69 3.38
C ASP A 126 -5.68 15.64 4.24
N LEU A 127 -6.29 14.63 3.60
CA LEU A 127 -6.93 13.53 4.31
C LEU A 127 -5.92 12.71 5.13
N ILE A 128 -4.73 12.44 4.58
CA ILE A 128 -3.65 11.77 5.30
C ILE A 128 -3.21 12.61 6.50
N GLU A 129 -2.99 13.92 6.33
CA GLU A 129 -2.56 14.79 7.41
C GLU A 129 -3.61 14.88 8.53
N LYS A 130 -4.90 14.98 8.17
CA LYS A 130 -6.01 14.93 9.11
C LYS A 130 -6.04 13.62 9.87
N GLN A 131 -5.90 12.48 9.19
CA GLN A 131 -5.83 11.16 9.81
C GLN A 131 -4.64 11.04 10.79
N LYS A 132 -3.46 11.50 10.41
CA LYS A 132 -2.25 11.50 11.27
C LYS A 132 -2.44 12.41 12.49
N THR A 133 -3.04 13.58 12.31
CA THR A 133 -3.27 14.54 13.39
C THR A 133 -4.32 14.02 14.36
N TYR A 134 -5.44 13.51 13.86
CA TYR A 134 -6.52 12.94 14.66
C TYR A 134 -6.03 11.77 15.51
N SER A 135 -5.36 10.78 14.90
CA SER A 135 -4.84 9.61 15.62
C SER A 135 -3.86 9.99 16.73
N LYS A 136 -2.92 10.91 16.47
CA LYS A 136 -2.02 11.46 17.50
C LYS A 136 -2.78 12.14 18.63
N ASN A 137 -3.80 12.93 18.33
CA ASN A 137 -4.60 13.62 19.34
C ASN A 137 -5.40 12.64 20.20
N VAL A 138 -5.94 11.58 19.61
CA VAL A 138 -6.60 10.49 20.33
C VAL A 138 -5.63 9.84 21.31
N ILE A 139 -4.43 9.44 20.86
CA ILE A 139 -3.42 8.83 21.73
C ILE A 139 -2.98 9.78 22.86
N LYS A 140 -2.75 11.06 22.56
CA LYS A 140 -2.45 12.08 23.57
C LYS A 140 -3.57 12.21 24.62
N THR A 141 -4.82 12.17 24.16
CA THR A 141 -5.98 12.24 25.04
C THR A 141 -6.05 11.02 25.95
N LEU A 142 -5.85 9.82 25.40
CA LEU A 142 -5.79 8.58 26.18
C LEU A 142 -4.69 8.63 27.23
N HIS A 143 -3.49 9.06 26.84
CA HIS A 143 -2.37 9.19 27.76
C HIS A 143 -2.72 10.10 28.94
N LYS A 144 -3.18 11.33 28.67
CA LYS A 144 -3.54 12.28 29.73
C LYS A 144 -4.62 11.76 30.67
N ASN A 145 -5.63 11.05 30.13
CA ASN A 145 -6.71 10.50 30.96
C ASN A 145 -6.28 9.27 31.77
N LEU A 146 -5.25 8.55 31.31
CA LEU A 146 -4.82 7.29 31.90
C LEU A 146 -3.50 7.39 32.68
N GLU A 147 -2.81 8.52 32.62
CA GLU A 147 -1.54 8.79 33.29
C GLU A 147 -1.63 8.56 34.80
N LEU A 148 -2.69 9.08 35.45
CA LEU A 148 -2.90 8.89 36.89
C LEU A 148 -3.04 7.40 37.26
N ILE A 149 -3.63 6.59 36.38
CA ILE A 149 -3.80 5.15 36.60
C ILE A 149 -2.47 4.44 36.45
N MET A 150 -1.65 4.84 35.47
CA MET A 150 -0.31 4.30 35.29
C MET A 150 0.56 4.56 36.51
N ILE A 151 0.58 5.82 37.00
CA ILE A 151 1.33 6.21 38.20
C ILE A 151 0.86 5.42 39.41
N LYS A 152 -0.45 5.36 39.66
CA LYS A 152 -1.02 4.66 40.82
C LYS A 152 -0.69 3.16 40.85
N ASN A 153 -0.61 2.51 39.69
CA ASN A 153 -0.31 1.09 39.58
C ASN A 153 1.20 0.81 39.37
N ASN A 154 2.06 1.83 39.51
CA ASN A 154 3.51 1.75 39.29
C ASN A 154 3.87 1.15 37.91
N ILE A 155 3.10 1.52 36.89
CA ILE A 155 3.28 1.03 35.53
C ILE A 155 4.27 1.92 34.81
N ASP A 156 5.39 1.34 34.41
CA ASP A 156 6.44 2.02 33.66
C ASP A 156 6.02 2.23 32.20
N VAL A 157 5.72 3.49 31.88
CA VAL A 157 5.26 3.95 30.58
C VAL A 157 6.34 3.80 29.49
N GLN A 158 7.62 3.86 29.88
CA GLN A 158 8.75 3.69 28.97
C GLN A 158 8.93 2.22 28.60
N LYS A 159 8.77 1.29 29.56
CA LYS A 159 8.76 -0.16 29.28
C LYS A 159 7.62 -0.58 28.38
N LEU A 160 6.47 0.06 28.49
CA LEU A 160 5.33 -0.19 27.60
C LEU A 160 5.47 0.46 26.23
N ALA A 161 6.58 1.17 25.96
CA ALA A 161 6.80 1.94 24.73
C ALA A 161 5.57 2.81 24.39
N LEU A 162 4.98 3.43 25.42
CA LEU A 162 3.84 4.34 25.27
C LEU A 162 4.30 5.78 25.03
N ASN A 163 5.48 5.95 24.43
CA ASN A 163 6.08 7.26 24.17
C ASN A 163 5.25 7.99 23.09
N ILE A 164 4.97 9.26 23.33
CA ILE A 164 4.22 10.16 22.44
C ILE A 164 5.19 10.96 21.58
#